data_AF-A0A2V6WMP8-F1
#
_entry.id   AF-A0A2V6WMP8-F1
#
_cell.length_a   1.000
_cell.length_b   1.000
_cell.length_c   1.000
_cell.angle_alpha   90.00
_cell.angle_beta   90.00
_cell.angle_gamma   90.00
#
_symmetry.space_group_name_H-M   'P 1'
#
loop_
_entity.id
_entity.type
_entity.pdbx_description
1 polymer ?
#
loop_
_entity_poly.entity_id
_entity_poly.type
_entity_poly.pdbx_seq_one_letter_code
_entity_poly.pdbx_strand_id
1 'polypeptide(L)'
;MGAEQEGGRLAVARLRAARDQLRVREPGGLIQAMNRSRERILTTHAGSLPRPADLLEMVRALADGRPYDRDAYARRVKSAVGEIVRRQVELGVDVIDDGEMGKPSFVTYVIDRLSGFELSDKATELPWSGS
;
A
#
# COMPACT_ATOMS: atom_id res chain seq x y z
N MET A 1 -26.77 8.66 12.40
CA MET A 1 -25.85 7.50 12.44
C MET A 1 -26.13 6.46 11.33
N GLY A 2 -26.67 6.86 10.16
CA GLY A 2 -27.11 5.92 9.11
C GLY A 2 -26.53 6.16 7.70
N ALA A 3 -26.07 7.38 7.38
CA ALA A 3 -25.61 7.74 6.04
C ALA A 3 -24.16 7.28 5.72
N GLU A 4 -23.28 7.21 6.73
CA GLU A 4 -21.88 6.80 6.55
C GLU A 4 -21.72 5.31 6.19
N GLN A 5 -22.62 4.44 6.66
CA GLN A 5 -22.58 3.01 6.35
C GLN A 5 -23.04 2.70 4.91
N GLU A 6 -23.82 3.59 4.30
CA GLU A 6 -24.40 3.39 2.97
C GLU A 6 -23.39 3.72 1.84
N GLY A 7 -22.60 4.80 2.02
CA GLY A 7 -21.54 5.19 1.09
C GLY A 7 -20.44 4.12 0.94
N GLY A 8 -19.99 3.53 2.06
CA GLY A 8 -19.00 2.45 2.05
C GLY A 8 -19.51 1.17 1.38
N ARG A 9 -20.79 0.83 1.55
CA ARG A 9 -21.42 -0.32 0.87
C ARG A 9 -21.50 -0.12 -0.64
N LEU A 10 -21.81 1.10 -1.10
CA LEU A 10 -21.89 1.43 -2.52
C LEU A 10 -20.52 1.35 -3.22
N ALA A 11 -19.46 1.80 -2.53
CA ALA A 11 -18.09 1.76 -3.05
C ALA A 11 -17.50 0.34 -3.12
N VAL A 12 -17.77 -0.51 -2.12
CA VAL A 12 -17.38 -1.95 -2.15
C VAL A 12 -18.17 -2.71 -3.21
N ALA A 13 -19.45 -2.38 -3.43
CA ALA A 13 -20.24 -2.97 -4.51
C ALA A 13 -19.68 -2.62 -5.90
N ARG A 14 -19.18 -1.39 -6.11
CA ARG A 14 -18.51 -0.97 -7.35
C ARG A 14 -17.22 -1.75 -7.62
N LEU A 15 -16.38 -1.95 -6.59
CA LEU A 15 -15.16 -2.77 -6.69
C LEU A 15 -15.47 -4.24 -7.06
N ARG A 16 -16.55 -4.81 -6.52
CA ARG A 16 -17.00 -6.17 -6.87
C ARG A 16 -17.54 -6.25 -8.30
N ALA A 17 -18.39 -5.30 -8.70
CA ALA A 17 -18.97 -5.24 -10.04
C ALA A 17 -17.90 -5.07 -11.14
N ALA A 18 -16.90 -4.20 -10.93
CA ALA A 18 -15.79 -4.03 -11.86
C ALA A 18 -14.93 -5.30 -12.00
N ARG A 19 -14.80 -6.08 -10.92
CA ARG A 19 -14.04 -7.34 -10.92
C ARG A 19 -14.75 -8.48 -11.65
N ASP A 20 -16.08 -8.50 -11.63
CA ASP A 20 -16.88 -9.48 -12.37
C ASP A 20 -16.93 -9.18 -13.88
N GLN A 21 -16.84 -7.90 -14.27
CA GLN A 21 -16.82 -7.46 -15.67
C GLN A 21 -15.50 -7.74 -16.41
N LEU A 22 -14.42 -8.10 -15.71
CA LEU A 22 -13.08 -8.34 -16.30
C LEU A 22 -12.77 -9.82 -16.58
N ARG A 23 -13.73 -10.74 -16.37
CA ARG A 23 -13.54 -12.17 -16.61
C ARG A 23 -14.01 -12.56 -18.01
N VAL A 24 -13.07 -12.72 -18.93
CA VAL A 24 -13.33 -13.38 -20.23
C VAL A 24 -13.22 -14.89 -20.02
N ARG A 25 -14.20 -15.66 -20.48
CA ARG A 25 -14.16 -17.13 -20.46
C ARG A 25 -13.52 -17.63 -21.75
N GLU A 26 -12.28 -18.10 -21.67
CA GLU A 26 -11.60 -18.86 -22.72
C GLU A 26 -11.36 -20.32 -22.28
N PRO A 27 -11.28 -21.30 -23.21
CA PRO A 27 -11.02 -22.69 -22.87
C PRO A 27 -9.54 -22.85 -22.46
N GLY A 28 -9.25 -22.83 -21.15
CA GLY A 28 -7.89 -23.00 -20.62
C GLY A 28 -7.62 -22.36 -19.26
N GLY A 29 -8.54 -21.54 -18.73
CA GLY A 29 -8.41 -20.90 -17.43
C GLY A 29 -8.84 -19.43 -17.45
N LEU A 30 -9.02 -18.84 -16.27
CA LEU A 30 -9.38 -17.44 -16.12
C LEU A 30 -8.17 -16.54 -16.44
N ILE A 31 -7.99 -16.16 -17.71
CA ILE A 31 -7.17 -15.01 -18.05
C ILE A 31 -8.07 -13.78 -17.88
N GLN A 32 -7.88 -13.04 -16.78
CA GLN A 32 -8.58 -11.78 -16.58
C GLN A 32 -8.14 -10.83 -17.70
N ALA A 33 -9.09 -10.32 -18.49
CA ALA A 33 -8.77 -9.40 -19.57
C ALA A 33 -8.15 -8.12 -18.99
N MET A 34 -7.08 -7.62 -19.62
CA MET A 34 -6.41 -6.41 -19.18
C MET A 34 -7.38 -5.23 -19.19
N ASN A 35 -7.57 -4.56 -18.05
CA ASN A 35 -8.37 -3.35 -17.98
C ASN A 35 -7.67 -2.23 -18.77
N ARG A 36 -8.37 -1.66 -19.77
CA ARG A 36 -7.84 -0.63 -20.66
C ARG A 36 -8.35 0.78 -20.34
N SER A 37 -9.18 0.96 -19.30
CA SER A 37 -9.68 2.26 -18.85
C SER A 37 -10.32 3.11 -19.96
N ARG A 38 -11.12 2.49 -20.84
CA ARG A 38 -11.67 3.15 -22.03
C ARG A 38 -12.84 4.10 -21.75
N GLU A 39 -13.56 3.87 -20.65
CA GLU A 39 -14.79 4.61 -20.33
C GLU A 39 -14.51 5.90 -19.53
N ARG A 40 -13.45 5.91 -18.72
CA ARG A 40 -13.04 7.06 -17.91
C ARG A 40 -11.58 6.98 -17.50
N ILE A 41 -11.01 8.12 -17.10
CA ILE A 41 -9.69 8.18 -16.45
C ILE A 41 -9.81 7.53 -15.07
N LEU A 42 -8.98 6.51 -14.80
CA LEU A 42 -8.85 5.90 -13.48
C LEU A 42 -7.81 6.66 -12.65
N THR A 43 -8.05 6.73 -11.34
CA THR A 43 -7.23 7.50 -10.38
C THR A 43 -6.57 6.59 -9.36
N THR A 44 -5.33 6.95 -8.99
CA THR A 44 -4.54 6.27 -7.96
C THR A 44 -3.52 7.25 -7.36
N HIS A 45 -2.79 6.83 -6.33
CA HIS A 45 -1.67 7.56 -5.73
C HIS A 45 -0.39 6.74 -5.81
N ALA A 46 0.74 7.39 -5.52
CA ALA A 46 2.08 6.82 -5.66
C ALA A 46 2.59 6.18 -4.36
N GLY A 47 1.89 5.17 -3.83
CA GLY A 47 2.38 4.39 -2.68
C GLY A 47 2.12 5.04 -1.33
N SER A 48 3.18 5.19 -0.53
CA SER A 48 3.17 5.62 0.89
C SER A 48 2.13 6.70 1.23
N LEU A 49 1.35 6.43 2.27
CA LEU A 49 0.38 7.37 2.85
C LEU A 49 0.75 7.74 4.30
N PRO A 50 0.20 8.84 4.86
CA PRO A 50 0.48 9.22 6.23
C PRO A 50 0.12 8.12 7.22
N ARG A 51 1.11 7.68 8.01
CA ARG A 51 0.92 6.70 9.07
C ARG A 51 0.26 7.37 10.28
N PRO A 52 -0.68 6.67 10.95
CA PRO A 52 -1.13 7.08 12.27
C PRO A 52 0.06 7.25 13.23
N ALA A 53 -0.01 8.25 14.12
CA ALA A 53 1.11 8.64 14.98
C ALA A 53 1.65 7.48 15.83
N ASP A 54 0.76 6.63 16.35
CA ASP A 54 1.13 5.45 17.14
C ASP A 54 1.90 4.41 16.32
N LEU A 55 1.46 4.15 15.08
CA LEU A 55 2.18 3.27 14.16
C LEU A 55 3.52 3.88 13.71
N LEU A 56 3.57 5.19 13.47
CA LEU A 56 4.79 5.88 13.08
C LEU A 56 5.90 5.68 14.13
N GLU A 57 5.58 5.78 15.42
CA GLU A 57 6.53 5.52 16.50
C GLU A 57 7.03 4.07 16.53
N MET A 58 6.14 3.10 16.27
CA MET A 58 6.57 1.69 16.16
C MET A 58 7.49 1.46 14.95
N VAL A 59 7.19 2.08 13.81
CA VAL A 59 8.04 2.00 12.61
C VAL A 59 9.40 2.64 12.85
N ARG A 60 9.46 3.76 13.59
CA ARG A 60 10.73 4.37 14.02
C ARG A 60 11.53 3.43 14.92
N ALA A 61 10.88 2.82 15.92
CA ALA A 61 11.56 1.86 16.79
C ALA A 61 12.15 0.69 16.00
N LEU A 62 11.42 0.16 15.01
CA LEU A 62 11.93 -0.86 14.09
C LEU A 62 13.14 -0.35 13.29
N ALA A 63 13.05 0.84 12.69
CA ALA A 63 14.12 1.41 11.86
C ALA A 63 15.40 1.71 12.66
N ASP A 64 15.26 2.14 13.92
CA ASP A 64 16.37 2.43 14.82
C ASP A 64 16.97 1.16 15.46
N GLY A 65 16.41 -0.03 15.18
CA GLY A 65 16.81 -1.28 15.84
C GLY A 65 16.48 -1.33 17.33
N ARG A 66 15.56 -0.47 17.81
CA ARG A 66 15.13 -0.46 19.22
C ARG A 66 14.22 -1.65 19.52
N PRO A 67 14.21 -2.17 20.75
CA PRO A 67 13.26 -3.20 21.16
C PRO A 67 11.81 -2.74 20.95
N TYR A 68 10.99 -3.62 20.37
CA TYR A 68 9.57 -3.38 20.15
C TYR A 68 8.78 -4.69 20.28
N ASP A 69 7.50 -4.59 20.61
CA ASP A 69 6.58 -5.73 20.59
C ASP A 69 6.20 -6.06 19.14
N ARG A 70 6.73 -7.18 18.63
CA ARG A 70 6.50 -7.65 17.26
C ARG A 70 5.04 -7.97 16.98
N ASP A 71 4.34 -8.55 17.95
CA ASP A 71 2.95 -8.95 17.76
C ASP A 71 2.02 -7.74 17.81
N ALA A 72 2.30 -6.78 18.70
CA ALA A 72 1.59 -5.49 18.71
C ALA A 72 1.80 -4.72 17.41
N TYR A 73 3.05 -4.66 16.91
CA TYR A 73 3.37 -4.05 15.63
C TYR A 73 2.59 -4.69 14.48
N ALA A 74 2.62 -6.02 14.37
CA ALA A 74 1.91 -6.74 13.31
C ALA A 74 0.40 -6.51 13.35
N ARG A 75 -0.21 -6.53 14.55
CA ARG A 75 -1.65 -6.22 14.73
C ARG A 75 -1.95 -4.78 14.30
N ARG A 76 -1.10 -3.84 14.68
CA ARG A 76 -1.32 -2.41 14.38
C ARG A 76 -1.18 -2.10 12.90
N VAL A 77 -0.17 -2.66 12.22
CA VAL A 77 -0.01 -2.55 10.76
C VAL A 77 -1.26 -3.08 10.07
N LYS A 78 -1.75 -4.26 10.47
CA LYS A 78 -2.97 -4.85 9.88
C LYS A 78 -4.19 -3.94 10.03
N SER A 79 -4.38 -3.31 11.19
CA SER A 79 -5.50 -2.38 11.39
C SER A 79 -5.33 -1.10 10.57
N ALA A 80 -4.12 -0.52 10.52
CA ALA A 80 -3.81 0.68 9.74
C ALA A 80 -4.08 0.49 8.24
N VAL A 81 -3.68 -0.67 7.69
CA VAL A 81 -3.97 -1.03 6.29
C VAL A 81 -5.50 -1.08 6.07
N GLY A 82 -6.25 -1.68 6.99
CA GLY A 82 -7.71 -1.70 6.90
C GLY A 82 -8.34 -0.31 6.94
N GLU A 83 -7.85 0.56 7.84
CA GLU A 83 -8.30 1.94 7.96
C GLU A 83 -8.06 2.75 6.68
N ILE A 84 -6.86 2.65 6.09
CA ILE A 84 -6.49 3.44 4.91
C ILE A 84 -7.14 2.91 3.64
N VAL A 85 -7.28 1.59 3.48
CA VAL A 85 -8.02 0.98 2.38
C VAL A 85 -9.48 1.45 2.40
N ARG A 86 -10.11 1.45 3.58
CA ARG A 86 -11.48 1.96 3.75
C ARG A 86 -11.56 3.43 3.32
N ARG A 87 -10.63 4.27 3.74
CA ARG A 87 -10.63 5.70 3.40
C ARG A 87 -10.41 5.95 1.90
N GLN A 88 -9.52 5.20 1.24
CA GLN A 88 -9.33 5.28 -0.20
C GLN A 88 -10.61 4.93 -0.97
N VAL A 89 -11.31 3.87 -0.53
CA VAL A 89 -12.59 3.44 -1.10
C VAL A 89 -13.67 4.51 -0.91
N GLU A 90 -13.76 5.11 0.29
CA GLU A 90 -14.69 6.20 0.58
C GLU A 90 -14.42 7.45 -0.28
N LEU A 91 -13.15 7.73 -0.58
CA LEU A 91 -12.73 8.84 -1.46
C LEU A 91 -12.89 8.53 -2.95
N GLY A 92 -13.22 7.29 -3.33
CA GLY A 92 -13.43 6.90 -4.72
C GLY A 92 -12.15 6.68 -5.53
N VAL A 93 -11.03 6.34 -4.88
CA VAL A 93 -9.79 5.93 -5.57
C VAL A 93 -10.04 4.62 -6.33
N ASP A 94 -9.66 4.58 -7.61
CA ASP A 94 -9.96 3.43 -8.49
C ASP A 94 -9.04 2.24 -8.27
N VAL A 95 -7.74 2.53 -8.11
CA VAL A 95 -6.72 1.53 -7.83
C VAL A 95 -6.05 1.92 -6.52
N ILE A 96 -6.27 1.11 -5.50
CA ILE A 96 -5.84 1.36 -4.12
C ILE A 96 -4.61 0.53 -3.77
N ASP A 97 -3.82 1.00 -2.80
CA ASP A 97 -2.73 0.21 -2.19
C ASP A 97 -2.84 0.16 -0.65
N ASP A 98 -1.87 -0.46 0.02
CA ASP A 98 -1.85 -0.66 1.48
C ASP A 98 -1.32 0.56 2.27
N GLY A 99 -1.00 1.65 1.58
CA GLY A 99 -0.39 2.87 2.11
C GLY A 99 1.05 2.69 2.60
N GLU A 100 1.69 1.54 2.32
CA GLU A 100 3.01 1.15 2.83
C GLU A 100 3.15 1.24 4.35
N MET A 101 2.05 1.00 5.07
CA MET A 101 1.93 1.26 6.51
C MET A 101 3.02 0.58 7.36
N GLY A 102 3.50 -0.59 6.95
CA GLY A 102 4.52 -1.36 7.66
C GLY A 102 5.96 -1.25 7.13
N LYS A 103 6.23 -0.38 6.15
CA LYS A 103 7.57 -0.23 5.56
C LYS A 103 8.27 1.01 6.13
N PRO A 104 9.46 0.90 6.76
CA PRO A 104 10.21 2.06 7.24
C PRO A 104 10.85 2.88 6.11
N SER A 105 11.30 2.22 5.04
CA SER A 105 11.87 2.86 3.84
C SER A 105 11.79 1.91 2.65
N PHE A 106 11.78 2.48 1.43
CA PHE A 106 11.82 1.71 0.18
C PHE A 106 13.08 0.84 0.07
N VAL A 107 14.23 1.35 0.51
CA VAL A 107 15.53 0.68 0.36
C VAL A 107 15.79 -0.28 1.53
N THR A 108 15.65 0.20 2.78
CA THR A 108 16.01 -0.64 3.94
C THR A 108 15.08 -1.83 4.10
N TYR A 109 13.80 -1.71 3.69
CA TYR A 109 12.87 -2.83 3.68
C TYR A 109 13.34 -4.01 2.81
N VAL A 110 14.03 -3.72 1.70
CA VAL A 110 14.60 -4.73 0.79
C VAL A 110 15.84 -5.36 1.41
N ILE A 111 16.75 -4.53 1.95
CA ILE A 111 17.98 -4.98 2.62
C ILE A 111 17.64 -5.92 3.78
N ASP A 112 16.62 -5.62 4.58
CA ASP A 112 16.20 -6.44 5.72
C ASP A 112 15.67 -7.83 5.34
N ARG A 113 15.29 -8.05 4.07
CA ARG A 113 14.62 -9.29 3.62
C ARG A 113 15.44 -10.11 2.65
N LEU A 114 16.47 -9.53 2.05
CA LEU A 114 17.29 -10.19 1.05
C LEU A 114 18.72 -10.32 1.56
N SER A 115 19.28 -11.53 1.48
CA SER A 115 20.71 -11.75 1.69
C SER A 115 21.53 -11.26 0.49
N GLY A 116 22.82 -10.95 0.71
CA GLY A 116 23.74 -10.55 -0.36
C GLY A 116 23.85 -9.05 -0.60
N PHE A 117 23.23 -8.23 0.26
CA PHE A 117 23.36 -6.78 0.26
C PHE A 117 23.95 -6.31 1.60
N GLU A 118 24.76 -5.27 1.57
CA GLU A 118 25.32 -4.59 2.75
C GLU A 118 25.24 -3.07 2.57
N LEU A 119 25.10 -2.35 3.68
CA LEU A 119 25.20 -0.89 3.66
C LEU A 119 26.67 -0.51 3.47
N SER A 120 26.93 0.42 2.54
CA SER A 120 28.27 0.94 2.33
C SER A 120 28.50 2.17 3.21
N ASP A 121 29.63 2.18 3.93
CA ASP A 121 30.09 3.36 4.69
C ASP A 121 30.73 4.43 3.80
N LYS A 122 30.91 4.15 2.50
CA LYS A 122 31.49 5.11 1.55
C LYS A 122 30.41 6.10 1.14
N ALA A 123 30.65 7.39 1.43
CA ALA A 123 29.84 8.45 0.85
C ALA A 123 29.90 8.32 -0.68
N THR A 124 28.73 8.15 -1.31
CA THR A 124 28.66 8.16 -2.76
C THR A 124 28.92 9.60 -3.20
N GLU A 125 30.06 9.86 -3.84
CA GLU A 125 30.22 11.10 -4.59
C GLU A 125 29.15 11.10 -5.67
N LEU A 126 28.17 12.01 -5.53
CA LEU A 126 27.14 12.16 -6.54
C LEU A 126 27.82 12.64 -7.82
N PRO A 127 27.49 12.07 -9.00
CA PRO A 127 28.13 12.46 -10.27
C PRO A 127 28.01 13.96 -10.60
N TRP A 128 27.13 14.67 -9.90
CA TRP A 128 26.77 16.07 -10.12
C TRP A 128 27.27 16.99 -8.99
N SER A 129 28.12 16.51 -8.08
CA SER A 129 28.59 17.29 -6.92
C SER A 129 29.44 18.53 -7.25
N GLY A 130 29.74 18.77 -8.53
CA GLY A 130 30.47 19.95 -9.02
C GLY A 130 29.84 20.64 -10.23
N SER A 131 28.53 20.46 -10.46
CA SER A 131 27.75 21.15 -11.53
C SER A 131 27.06 22.41 -11.04
#